data_AF-A0A9Q0AIM0-F1
#
_entry.id   AF-A0A9Q0AIM0-F1
#
_cell.length_a   1.000
_cell.length_b   1.000
_cell.length_c   1.000
_cell.angle_alpha   90.00
_cell.angle_beta   90.00
_cell.angle_gamma   90.00
#
_symmetry.space_group_name_H-M   'P 1'
#
loop_
_entity.id
_entity.type
_entity.pdbx_description
1 polymer ?
#
loop_
_entity_poly.entity_id
_entity_poly.type
_entity_poly.pdbx_seq_one_letter_code
_entity_poly.pdbx_strand_id
1 'polypeptide(L)'
;MTNSSAAGTPGPGYHLSHITRIPIELVLLISPYLGCREIKRLAMTCAHLHEILIAELYAKDIKHGDCHAMWWGCHYGRVDVIETAIKHGEPENRHFAKEHLISTSAVA
;
A
#
# COMPACT_ATOMS: atom_id res chain seq x y z
N MET A 1 54.12 10.08 -21.38
CA MET A 1 53.93 10.08 -19.91
C MET A 1 52.45 9.94 -19.65
N THR A 2 52.05 8.77 -19.17
CA THR A 2 50.67 8.35 -18.95
C THR A 2 50.13 8.96 -17.67
N ASN A 3 49.02 9.68 -17.73
CA ASN A 3 48.16 9.86 -16.56
C ASN A 3 46.79 9.27 -16.88
N SER A 4 46.67 8.01 -16.49
CA SER A 4 45.41 7.32 -16.29
C SER A 4 44.67 8.00 -15.13
N SER A 5 43.60 8.75 -15.41
CA SER A 5 42.66 9.18 -14.38
C SER A 5 41.43 8.28 -14.41
N ALA A 6 41.51 7.29 -13.51
CA ALA A 6 40.43 6.59 -12.81
C ALA A 6 39.05 6.65 -13.47
N ALA A 7 38.70 5.57 -14.16
CA ALA A 7 37.32 5.14 -14.30
C ALA A 7 36.68 5.11 -12.91
N GLY A 8 35.67 5.95 -12.69
CA GLY A 8 34.83 5.89 -11.51
C GLY A 8 34.23 4.50 -11.42
N THR A 9 34.63 3.75 -10.40
CA THR A 9 34.04 2.44 -10.09
C THR A 9 32.56 2.66 -9.83
N PRO A 10 31.64 1.99 -10.56
CA PRO A 10 30.25 1.93 -10.14
C PRO A 10 30.25 1.30 -8.75
N GLY A 11 29.64 1.99 -7.78
CA GLY A 11 29.44 1.43 -6.44
C GLY A 11 28.74 0.07 -6.50
N PRO A 12 28.76 -0.72 -5.41
CA PRO A 12 28.21 -2.08 -5.40
C PRO A 12 26.80 -2.06 -6.00
N GLY A 13 26.66 -2.71 -7.16
CA GLY A 13 25.47 -2.63 -7.98
C GLY A 13 24.25 -3.00 -7.14
N TYR A 14 23.31 -2.07 -7.03
CA TYR A 14 21.98 -2.35 -6.51
C TYR A 14 21.40 -3.46 -7.38
N HIS A 15 21.35 -4.68 -6.85
CA HIS A 15 20.69 -5.77 -7.54
C HIS A 15 19.20 -5.44 -7.58
N LEU A 16 18.71 -4.88 -8.70
CA LEU A 16 17.28 -4.65 -8.87
C LEU A 16 16.55 -5.97 -8.57
N SER A 17 15.63 -5.91 -7.61
CA SER A 17 14.83 -7.06 -7.24
C SER A 17 14.14 -7.58 -8.51
N HIS A 18 14.17 -8.90 -8.75
CA HIS A 18 13.57 -9.47 -9.96
C HIS A 18 12.08 -9.10 -10.11
N ILE A 19 11.39 -8.90 -8.98
CA ILE A 19 10.00 -8.46 -8.93
C ILE A 19 9.76 -7.09 -9.60
N THR A 20 10.73 -6.17 -9.57
CA THR A 20 10.58 -4.83 -10.20
C THR A 20 10.86 -4.86 -11.70
N ARG A 21 11.29 -6.00 -12.26
CA ARG A 21 11.46 -6.21 -13.71
C ARG A 21 10.23 -6.89 -14.33
N ILE A 22 9.31 -7.39 -13.50
CA ILE A 22 8.07 -8.00 -13.96
C ILE A 22 7.12 -6.89 -14.43
N PRO A 23 6.45 -7.05 -15.58
CA PRO A 23 5.40 -6.13 -16.01
C PRO A 23 4.32 -5.97 -14.93
N ILE A 24 3.83 -4.76 -14.75
CA ILE A 24 2.92 -4.45 -13.66
C ILE A 24 1.59 -5.21 -13.75
N GLU A 25 1.18 -5.53 -14.97
CA GLU A 25 -0.02 -6.31 -15.27
C GLU A 25 0.06 -7.71 -14.65
N LEU A 26 1.25 -8.31 -14.61
CA LEU A 26 1.43 -9.61 -13.97
C LEU A 26 1.39 -9.49 -12.45
N VAL A 27 1.90 -8.41 -11.88
CA VAL A 27 1.80 -8.13 -10.43
C VAL A 27 0.34 -7.93 -10.02
N LEU A 28 -0.43 -7.19 -10.83
CA LEU A 28 -1.87 -7.00 -10.62
C LEU A 28 -2.67 -8.27 -10.88
N LEU A 29 -2.20 -9.17 -11.75
CA LEU A 29 -2.85 -10.47 -11.99
C LEU A 29 -2.69 -11.41 -10.80
N ILE A 30 -1.55 -11.38 -10.11
CA ILE A 30 -1.29 -12.24 -8.95
C ILE A 30 -1.85 -11.66 -7.64
N SER A 31 -2.00 -10.34 -7.54
CA SER A 31 -2.43 -9.67 -6.31
C SER A 31 -3.77 -10.17 -5.74
N PRO A 32 -4.79 -10.56 -6.54
CA PRO A 32 -6.05 -11.08 -6.02
C PRO A 32 -5.89 -12.40 -5.26
N TYR A 33 -4.88 -13.20 -5.60
CA TYR A 33 -4.57 -14.48 -4.96
C TYR A 33 -3.75 -14.34 -3.67
N LEU A 34 -3.22 -13.15 -3.38
CA LEU A 34 -2.49 -12.86 -2.14
C LEU A 34 -3.47 -12.38 -1.05
N GLY A 35 -3.22 -12.74 0.21
CA GLY A 35 -3.97 -12.16 1.33
C GLY A 35 -3.62 -10.69 1.58
N CYS A 36 -4.44 -9.97 2.36
CA CYS A 36 -4.16 -8.57 2.72
C CYS A 36 -2.78 -8.39 3.36
N ARG A 37 -2.36 -9.37 4.20
CA ARG A 37 -1.05 -9.35 4.87
C ARG A 37 0.10 -9.46 3.87
N GLU A 38 -0.01 -10.33 2.89
CA GLU A 38 1.00 -10.53 1.85
C GLU A 38 1.08 -9.31 0.93
N ILE A 39 -0.07 -8.75 0.52
CA ILE A 39 -0.13 -7.52 -0.30
C ILE A 39 0.50 -6.36 0.46
N LYS A 40 0.16 -6.17 1.73
CA LYS A 40 0.75 -5.12 2.56
C LYS A 40 2.27 -5.25 2.64
N ARG A 41 2.79 -6.46 2.86
CA ARG A 41 4.23 -6.73 2.87
C ARG A 41 4.86 -6.40 1.53
N LEU A 42 4.25 -6.80 0.43
CA LEU A 42 4.74 -6.54 -0.92
C LEU A 42 4.76 -5.05 -1.24
N ALA A 43 3.67 -4.34 -0.92
CA ALA A 43 3.55 -2.89 -1.05
C ALA A 43 4.58 -2.12 -0.21
N MET A 44 5.06 -2.70 0.90
CA MET A 44 6.09 -2.08 1.75
C MET A 44 7.53 -2.31 1.25
N THR A 45 7.75 -3.15 0.24
CA THR A 45 9.11 -3.45 -0.23
C THR A 45 9.75 -2.31 -1.02
N CYS A 46 8.98 -1.61 -1.85
CA CYS A 46 9.45 -0.47 -2.62
C CYS A 46 8.32 0.51 -2.95
N ALA A 47 8.67 1.78 -3.17
CA ALA A 47 7.71 2.84 -3.46
C ALA A 47 6.87 2.54 -4.72
N HIS A 48 7.47 1.96 -5.75
CA HIS A 48 6.76 1.62 -6.98
C HIS A 48 5.64 0.58 -6.74
N LEU A 49 5.95 -0.51 -6.02
CA LEU A 49 4.94 -1.50 -5.66
C LEU A 49 3.92 -0.93 -4.66
N HIS A 50 4.35 -0.01 -3.80
CA HIS A 50 3.45 0.70 -2.89
C HIS A 50 2.35 1.43 -3.67
N GLU A 51 2.73 2.28 -4.62
CA GLU A 51 1.81 3.09 -5.40
C GLU A 51 0.78 2.25 -6.17
N ILE A 52 1.17 1.07 -6.65
CA ILE A 52 0.28 0.23 -7.44
C ILE A 52 -0.60 -0.65 -6.56
N LEU A 53 -0.03 -1.26 -5.51
CA LEU A 53 -0.74 -2.22 -4.68
C LEU A 53 -1.56 -1.58 -3.56
N ILE A 54 -1.36 -0.30 -3.27
CA ILE A 54 -2.14 0.39 -2.22
C ILE A 54 -3.63 0.39 -2.54
N ALA A 55 -4.01 0.65 -3.79
CA ALA A 55 -5.41 0.65 -4.19
C ALA A 55 -6.06 -0.73 -4.02
N GLU A 56 -5.36 -1.79 -4.43
CA GLU A 56 -5.79 -3.18 -4.24
C GLU A 56 -5.89 -3.55 -2.75
N LEU A 57 -4.95 -3.08 -1.93
CA LEU A 57 -4.95 -3.30 -0.49
C LEU A 57 -6.18 -2.66 0.16
N TYR A 58 -6.45 -1.38 -0.13
CA TYR A 58 -7.66 -0.70 0.37
C TYR A 58 -8.94 -1.39 -0.09
N ALA A 59 -9.03 -1.75 -1.38
CA ALA A 59 -10.20 -2.44 -1.91
C ALA A 59 -10.47 -3.78 -1.21
N LYS A 60 -9.41 -4.53 -0.87
CA LYS A 60 -9.52 -5.78 -0.11
C LYS A 60 -9.85 -5.55 1.36
N ASP A 61 -9.18 -4.62 2.02
CA ASP A 61 -9.42 -4.31 3.43
C ASP A 61 -10.86 -3.82 3.66
N ILE A 62 -11.42 -3.04 2.73
CA ILE A 62 -12.84 -2.62 2.76
C ILE A 62 -13.78 -3.82 2.61
N LYS A 63 -13.49 -4.75 1.69
CA LYS A 63 -14.30 -5.97 1.48
C LYS A 63 -14.29 -6.89 2.70
N HIS A 64 -13.14 -7.03 3.35
CA HIS A 64 -13.01 -7.83 4.58
C HIS A 64 -13.50 -7.09 5.83
N GLY A 65 -13.73 -5.77 5.73
CA GLY A 65 -14.18 -4.94 6.83
C GLY A 65 -13.08 -4.68 7.88
N ASP A 66 -11.82 -4.83 7.48
CA ASP A 66 -10.62 -4.73 8.32
C ASP A 66 -9.78 -3.50 7.95
N CYS A 67 -10.41 -2.47 7.39
CA CYS A 67 -9.70 -1.26 7.05
C CYS A 67 -9.42 -0.43 8.32
N HIS A 68 -8.23 -0.65 8.88
CA HIS A 68 -7.72 0.11 10.02
C HIS A 68 -7.16 1.47 9.61
N ALA A 69 -7.09 1.78 8.32
CA ALA A 69 -6.53 3.02 7.82
C ALA A 69 -7.31 4.24 8.30
N MET A 70 -8.65 4.18 8.26
CA MET A 70 -9.49 5.26 8.78
C MET A 70 -9.32 5.45 10.29
N TRP A 71 -9.37 4.36 11.06
CA TRP A 71 -9.14 4.42 12.50
C TRP A 71 -7.77 4.99 12.85
N TRP A 72 -6.72 4.53 12.17
CA TRP A 72 -5.36 5.00 12.38
C TRP A 72 -5.23 6.49 12.03
N GLY A 73 -5.81 6.91 10.90
CA GLY A 73 -5.89 8.31 10.49
C GLY A 73 -6.54 9.19 11.55
N CYS A 74 -7.70 8.79 12.07
CA CYS A 74 -8.39 9.51 13.15
C CYS A 74 -7.56 9.53 14.46
N HIS A 75 -7.00 8.39 14.86
CA HIS A 75 -6.28 8.23 16.13
C HIS A 75 -5.01 9.09 16.18
N TYR A 76 -4.28 9.19 15.07
CA TYR A 76 -3.01 9.93 14.98
C TYR A 76 -3.14 11.31 14.34
N GLY A 77 -4.36 11.76 14.00
CA GLY A 77 -4.59 13.07 13.36
C GLY A 77 -3.99 13.20 11.96
N ARG A 78 -3.92 12.09 11.21
CA ARG A 78 -3.30 12.02 9.89
C ARG A 78 -4.33 12.21 8.78
N VAL A 79 -4.57 13.48 8.43
CA VAL A 79 -5.56 13.90 7.42
C VAL A 79 -5.25 13.30 6.05
N ASP A 80 -3.96 13.17 5.69
CA ASP A 80 -3.51 12.56 4.46
C ASP A 80 -3.98 11.10 4.30
N VAL A 81 -3.93 10.34 5.39
CA VAL A 81 -4.39 8.93 5.41
C VAL A 81 -5.91 8.87 5.34
N ILE A 82 -6.61 9.76 6.04
CA ILE A 82 -8.08 9.85 6.01
C ILE A 82 -8.56 10.17 4.59
N GLU A 83 -7.98 11.19 3.94
CA GLU A 83 -8.31 11.54 2.56
C GLU A 83 -8.06 10.37 1.60
N THR A 84 -6.97 9.64 1.81
CA THR A 84 -6.64 8.46 1.00
C THR A 84 -7.68 7.35 1.21
N ALA A 85 -8.07 7.07 2.45
CA ALA A 85 -9.10 6.08 2.75
C ALA A 85 -10.45 6.45 2.12
N ILE A 86 -10.86 7.73 2.22
CA ILE A 86 -12.09 8.24 1.58
C ILE A 86 -12.03 8.06 0.05
N LYS A 87 -10.92 8.45 -0.58
CA LYS A 87 -10.73 8.29 -2.04
C LYS A 87 -10.87 6.84 -2.51
N HIS A 88 -10.48 5.88 -1.69
CA HIS A 88 -10.55 4.45 -2.02
C HIS A 88 -11.86 3.78 -1.60
N GLY A 89 -12.85 4.55 -1.14
CA GLY A 89 -14.20 4.05 -0.87
C GLY A 89 -14.47 3.67 0.59
N GLU A 90 -13.66 4.16 1.53
CA GLU A 90 -13.95 4.04 2.96
C GLU A 90 -14.35 5.40 3.56
N PRO A 91 -15.66 5.70 3.63
CA PRO A 91 -16.12 7.00 4.15
C PRO A 91 -16.23 7.04 5.68
N GLU A 92 -16.23 5.89 6.36
CA GLU A 92 -16.57 5.79 7.78
C GLU A 92 -15.53 4.97 8.57
N ASN A 93 -15.32 5.34 9.83
CA ASN A 93 -14.46 4.62 10.75
C ASN A 93 -15.18 3.37 11.28
N ARG A 94 -15.24 2.31 10.45
CA ARG A 94 -15.92 1.06 10.81
C ARG A 94 -15.33 0.36 12.01
N HIS A 95 -14.01 0.44 12.19
CA HIS A 95 -13.36 -0.17 13.35
C HIS A 95 -13.88 0.43 14.66
N PHE A 96 -13.96 1.77 14.73
CA PHE A 96 -14.56 2.45 15.88
C PHE A 96 -16.05 2.11 16.04
N ALA A 97 -16.82 2.07 14.95
CA ALA A 97 -18.24 1.73 14.99
C ALA A 97 -18.49 0.31 15.54
N LYS A 98 -17.68 -0.67 15.12
CA LYS A 98 -17.72 -2.05 15.60
C LYS A 98 -17.42 -2.16 17.10
N GLU A 99 -16.32 -1.55 17.55
CA GLU A 99 -15.89 -1.61 18.96
C GLU A 99 -16.91 -0.94 19.90
N HIS A 100 -17.56 0.13 19.44
CA HIS A 100 -18.51 0.89 20.26
C HIS A 100 -19.98 0.55 19.99
N LEU A 101 -20.26 -0.51 19.22
CA LEU A 101 -21.61 -0.97 18.88
C LEU A 101 -22.52 0.14 18.31
N ILE A 102 -21.91 1.12 17.64
CA ILE A 102 -22.66 2.20 17.00
C ILE A 102 -23.19 1.60 15.69
N SER A 103 -24.50 1.33 15.65
CA SER A 103 -25.16 0.94 14.41
C SER A 103 -25.01 2.07 13.41
N THR A 104 -24.17 1.87 12.38
CA THR A 104 -24.19 2.70 11.17
C THR A 104 -25.38 2.29 10.32
N SER A 105 -26.58 2.66 10.77
CA SER A 105 -27.75 2.67 9.90
C SER A 105 -27.77 3.97 9.09
N ALA A 106 -27.95 3.81 7.77
CA ALA A 106 -28.24 4.83 6.76
C ALA A 106 -27.06 5.74 6.32
N VAL A 107 -26.61 5.56 5.07
CA VAL A 107 -27.08 6.37 3.93
C VAL A 107 -27.12 5.46 2.69
N ALA A 108 -28.30 5.28 2.11
CA ALA A 108 -28.51 4.70 0.79
C ALA A 108 -28.50 5.80 -0.28
#